data_AF-A0A2S1WMC7-F1
#
_entry.id   AF-A0A2S1WMC7-F1
#
_cell.length_a   1.000
_cell.length_b   1.000
_cell.length_c   1.000
_cell.angle_alpha   90.00
_cell.angle_beta   90.00
_cell.angle_gamma   90.00
#
_symmetry.space_group_name_H-M   'P 1'
#
loop_
_entity.id
_entity.type
_entity.pdbx_description
1 polymer ?
#
loop_
_entity_poly.entity_id
_entity_poly.type
_entity_poly.pdbx_seq_one_letter_code
_entity_poly.pdbx_strand_id
1 'polypeptide(L)'
;SLFIDSQTSARGSVIDGRKIVELPLNGRDYNQLALLSPGVLPGTPRLAAVNFKGAINVNGNRVFNNVFLLDGVDNISYSNSFR
;
A
#
# COMPACT_ATOMS: atom_id res chain seq x y z
N SER A 1 -3.67 8.68 -33.12
CA SER A 1 -2.37 8.79 -32.42
C SER A 1 -2.66 8.91 -30.93
N LEU A 2 -2.13 8.00 -30.11
CA LEU A 2 -2.26 8.07 -28.66
C LEU A 2 -1.04 8.82 -28.13
N PHE A 3 -1.24 10.01 -27.58
CA PHE A 3 -0.17 10.79 -26.96
C PHE A 3 0.11 10.21 -25.57
N ILE A 4 1.36 9.79 -25.32
CA ILE A 4 1.82 9.52 -23.95
C ILE A 4 2.41 10.83 -23.43
N ASP A 5 1.76 11.41 -22.44
CA ASP A 5 2.22 12.62 -21.79
C ASP A 5 3.33 12.23 -20.80
N SER A 6 4.56 12.67 -21.07
CA SER A 6 5.74 12.42 -20.23
C SER A 6 5.93 13.51 -19.16
N GLN A 7 4.83 14.12 -18.70
CA GLN A 7 4.87 15.07 -17.59
C GLN A 7 4.96 14.33 -16.25
N THR A 8 6.13 14.45 -15.61
CA THR A 8 6.41 14.27 -14.18
C THR A 8 5.34 13.49 -13.41
N SER A 9 5.43 12.16 -13.41
CA SER A 9 4.45 11.28 -12.75
C SER A 9 4.59 11.28 -11.23
N ALA A 10 4.36 12.42 -10.57
CA ALA A 10 3.95 12.44 -9.18
C ALA A 10 2.48 11.99 -9.10
N ARG A 11 2.21 10.72 -9.42
CA ARG A 11 0.88 10.11 -9.28
C ARG A 11 0.63 9.78 -7.80
N GLY A 12 0.45 10.82 -7.00
CA GLY A 12 -0.02 10.70 -5.62
C GLY A 12 -1.54 10.58 -5.58
N SER A 13 -2.05 9.65 -4.77
CA SER A 13 -3.48 9.58 -4.44
C SER A 13 -3.64 9.97 -2.98
N VAL A 14 -4.49 10.96 -2.71
CA VAL A 14 -4.85 11.33 -1.33
C VAL A 14 -6.10 10.55 -0.95
N ILE A 15 -5.97 9.74 0.09
CA ILE A 15 -7.09 8.99 0.66
C ILE A 15 -7.54 9.75 1.91
N ASP A 16 -8.75 10.33 1.84
CA ASP A 16 -9.37 11.03 2.96
C ASP A 16 -9.57 10.08 4.16
N GLY A 17 -9.26 10.56 5.37
CA GLY A 17 -9.39 9.83 6.62
C GLY A 17 -10.80 9.32 6.93
N ARG A 18 -11.86 9.89 6.33
CA ARG A 18 -13.23 9.36 6.47
C ARG A 18 -13.36 7.92 5.95
N LYS A 19 -12.62 7.56 4.90
CA LYS A 19 -12.59 6.18 4.37
C LYS A 19 -12.02 5.17 5.35
N ILE A 20 -11.20 5.60 6.32
CA ILE A 20 -10.65 4.75 7.40
C ILE A 20 -11.76 4.30 8.34
N VAL A 21 -12.74 5.17 8.60
CA VAL A 21 -13.85 4.91 9.54
C VAL A 21 -14.97 4.12 8.87
N GLU A 22 -15.20 4.36 7.59
CA GLU A 22 -16.34 3.79 6.84
C GLU A 22 -16.06 2.40 6.25
N LEU A 23 -14.79 2.04 6.00
CA LEU A 23 -14.44 0.73 5.45
C LEU A 23 -14.09 -0.26 6.57
N PRO A 24 -14.64 -1.49 6.56
CA PRO A 24 -14.24 -2.53 7.50
C PRO A 24 -12.82 -3.00 7.17
N LEU A 25 -11.81 -2.34 7.74
CA LEU A 25 -10.41 -2.71 7.58
C LEU A 25 -10.12 -4.01 8.35
N ASN A 26 -9.54 -5.00 7.68
CA ASN A 26 -9.19 -6.27 8.30
C ASN A 26 -8.14 -6.06 9.40
N GLY A 27 -8.56 -6.21 10.66
CA GLY A 27 -7.71 -5.97 11.82
C GLY A 27 -7.07 -4.57 11.83
N ARG A 28 -7.82 -3.55 11.37
CA ARG A 28 -7.36 -2.14 11.30
C ARG A 28 -6.07 -1.95 10.47
N ASP A 29 -5.90 -2.75 9.42
CA ASP A 29 -4.79 -2.58 8.48
C ASP A 29 -5.04 -1.39 7.53
N TYR A 30 -4.38 -0.27 7.80
CA TYR A 30 -4.47 0.93 6.96
C TYR A 30 -3.87 0.72 5.56
N ASN A 31 -3.03 -0.29 5.34
CA ASN A 31 -2.46 -0.57 4.02
C ASN A 31 -3.53 -0.98 2.99
N GLN A 32 -4.68 -1.47 3.46
CA GLN A 32 -5.81 -1.81 2.59
C GLN A 32 -6.42 -0.58 1.90
N LEU A 33 -6.21 0.61 2.44
CA LEU A 33 -6.65 1.84 1.80
C LEU A 33 -5.88 2.09 0.51
N ALA A 34 -4.60 1.74 0.46
CA ALA A 34 -3.78 1.89 -0.74
C ALA A 34 -4.39 1.12 -1.94
N LEU A 35 -5.18 0.07 -1.70
CA LEU A 35 -5.90 -0.68 -2.73
C LEU A 35 -6.98 0.15 -3.45
N LEU A 36 -7.40 1.27 -2.88
CA LEU A 36 -8.32 2.22 -3.52
C LEU A 36 -7.64 3.05 -4.62
N SER A 37 -6.31 3.04 -4.67
CA SER A 37 -5.54 3.72 -5.69
C SER A 37 -5.33 2.81 -6.91
N PRO A 38 -5.49 3.31 -8.14
CA PRO A 38 -5.25 2.53 -9.34
C PRO A 38 -3.83 1.96 -9.40
N GLY A 39 -3.70 0.71 -9.84
CA GLY A 39 -2.40 0.05 -9.98
C GLY A 39 -1.82 -0.48 -8.66
N VAL A 40 -2.56 -0.40 -7.54
CA VAL A 40 -2.17 -1.04 -6.29
C VAL A 40 -2.90 -2.38 -6.14
N LEU A 41 -2.13 -3.43 -5.87
CA LEU A 41 -2.63 -4.79 -5.65
C LEU A 41 -2.21 -5.29 -4.26
N PRO A 42 -2.97 -6.21 -3.65
CA PRO A 42 -2.60 -6.79 -2.37
C PRO A 42 -1.28 -7.57 -2.46
N GLY A 43 -0.71 -7.88 -1.30
CA GLY A 43 0.42 -8.79 -1.19
C GLY A 43 0.11 -10.21 -1.69
N THR A 44 1.09 -11.10 -1.60
CA THR A 44 0.94 -12.46 -2.11
C THR A 44 0.01 -13.31 -1.22
N PRO A 45 -0.63 -14.37 -1.75
CA PRO A 45 -1.47 -15.27 -0.95
C PRO A 45 -0.74 -15.87 0.26
N ARG A 46 0.58 -16.11 0.14
CA ARG A 46 1.43 -16.57 1.25
C ARG A 46 1.43 -15.58 2.42
N LEU A 47 1.53 -14.29 2.14
CA LEU A 47 1.54 -13.23 3.14
C LEU A 47 0.15 -13.02 3.74
N ALA A 48 -0.89 -13.13 2.93
CA ALA A 48 -2.28 -13.08 3.40
C ALA A 48 -2.59 -14.21 4.40
N ALA A 49 -2.10 -15.43 4.15
CA ALA A 49 -2.34 -16.60 5.02
C ALA A 49 -1.78 -16.43 6.45
N VAL A 50 -0.78 -15.57 6.65
CA VAL A 50 -0.20 -15.27 7.96
C VAL A 50 -0.61 -13.89 8.48
N ASN A 51 -1.62 -13.26 7.86
CA ASN A 51 -2.06 -11.89 8.16
C ASN A 51 -0.92 -10.85 8.16
N PHE A 52 0.06 -11.02 7.27
CA PHE A 52 1.16 -10.07 7.13
C PHE A 52 0.65 -8.74 6.58
N LYS A 53 0.98 -7.63 7.26
CA LYS A 53 0.59 -6.27 6.90
C LYS A 53 1.77 -5.54 6.25
N GLY A 54 1.51 -4.48 5.48
CA GLY A 54 2.57 -3.67 4.87
C GLY A 54 3.22 -4.28 3.63
N ALA A 55 2.56 -5.24 2.98
CA ALA A 55 2.99 -5.79 1.70
C ALA A 55 1.95 -5.48 0.61
N ILE A 56 2.31 -4.62 -0.33
CA ILE A 56 1.46 -4.22 -1.46
C ILE A 56 2.29 -4.13 -2.74
N ASN A 57 1.72 -4.53 -3.86
CA ASN A 57 2.34 -4.28 -5.16
C ASN A 57 1.83 -2.93 -5.68
N VAL A 58 2.74 -2.06 -6.11
CA VAL A 58 2.40 -0.78 -6.74
C VAL A 58 2.98 -0.81 -8.15
N ASN A 59 2.09 -0.77 -9.15
CA ASN A 59 2.43 -0.74 -10.58
C ASN A 59 3.45 -1.82 -11.00
N GLY A 60 3.34 -3.02 -10.43
CA GLY A 60 4.23 -4.15 -10.78
C GLY A 60 5.53 -4.23 -9.94
N ASN A 61 5.78 -3.32 -9.00
CA ASN A 61 6.96 -3.37 -8.13
C ASN A 61 6.88 -4.51 -7.09
N ARG A 62 8.02 -4.92 -6.53
CA ARG A 62 8.08 -5.93 -5.45
C ARG A 62 7.26 -5.46 -4.25
N VAL A 63 6.57 -6.40 -3.59
CA VAL A 63 5.61 -6.08 -2.52
C VAL A 63 6.23 -5.41 -1.27
N PHE A 64 7.55 -5.52 -1.11
CA PHE A 64 8.31 -4.90 -0.02
C PHE A 64 9.09 -3.64 -0.45
N ASN A 65 9.02 -3.25 -1.73
CA ASN A 65 9.68 -2.05 -2.23
C ASN A 65 8.76 -0.83 -2.13
N ASN A 66 8.20 -0.59 -0.94
CA ASN A 66 7.34 0.55 -0.64
C ASN A 66 7.88 1.26 0.60
N VAL A 67 7.84 2.59 0.59
CA VAL A 67 8.12 3.41 1.77
C VAL A 67 6.79 3.79 2.40
N PHE A 68 6.59 3.41 3.67
CA PHE A 68 5.42 3.81 4.44
C PHE A 68 5.85 4.85 5.46
N LEU A 69 5.26 6.04 5.41
CA LEU A 69 5.53 7.12 6.35
C LEU A 69 4.30 7.36 7.22
N LEU A 70 4.52 7.59 8.51
CA LEU A 70 3.53 8.13 9.43
C LEU A 70 4.05 9.49 9.92
N ASP A 71 3.32 10.57 9.61
CA ASP A 71 3.73 11.94 9.96
C ASP A 71 5.16 12.30 9.51
N GLY A 72 5.60 11.72 8.39
CA GLY A 72 6.94 11.93 7.82
C GLY A 72 8.04 11.03 8.40
N VAL A 73 7.70 10.14 9.33
CA VAL A 73 8.63 9.17 9.93
C VAL A 73 8.41 7.79 9.32
N ASP A 74 9.49 7.06 9.03
CA ASP A 74 9.43 5.69 8.53
C ASP A 74 8.61 4.80 9.47
N ASN A 75 7.55 4.20 8.91
CA ASN A 75 6.60 3.34 9.58
C ASN A 75 6.66 1.92 8.99
N ILE A 76 7.87 1.41 8.83
CA ILE A 76 8.14 0.06 8.36
C ILE A 76 8.75 -0.74 9.51
N SER A 77 7.91 -1.52 10.20
CA SER A 77 8.38 -2.46 11.22
C SER A 77 8.68 -3.81 10.59
N TYR A 78 9.93 -4.03 10.17
CA TYR A 78 10.46 -5.36 9.90
C TYR A 78 10.74 -6.08 11.22
N SER A 79 9.70 -6.34 12.02
CA SER A 79 9.85 -7.28 13.13
C SER A 79 10.08 -8.66 12.52
N ASN A 80 11.33 -9.11 12.50
CA ASN A 80 11.71 -10.46 12.09
C ASN A 80 11.07 -11.48 13.05
N SER A 81 9.82 -11.87 12.79
CA SER A 81 9.12 -12.96 13.46
C SER A 81 9.39 -14.31 12.76
N PHE A 82 10.58 -14.49 12.19
CA PHE A 82 11.09 -15.77 11.68
C PHE A 82 12.18 -16.32 12.60
N ARG A 83 11.88 -16.38 13.90
CA ARG A 83 12.57 -17.30 14.83
C ARG A 83 11.62 -18.41 15.19
#